data_AF-A0A2E8TQ93-F1
#
_entry.id   AF-A0A2E8TQ93-F1
#
_cell.length_a   1.000
_cell.length_b   1.000
_cell.length_c   1.000
_cell.angle_alpha   90.00
_cell.angle_beta   90.00
_cell.angle_gamma   90.00
#
_symmetry.space_group_name_H-M   'P 1'
#
loop_
_entity.id
_entity.type
_entity.pdbx_description
1 polymer ?
#
loop_
_entity_poly.entity_id
_entity_poly.type
_entity_poly.pdbx_seq_one_letter_code
_entity_poly.pdbx_strand_id
1 'polypeptide(L)'
;MNKEISTRWVIATNIGVLVGLISVIFQLIEDRNLLRVSLTNDYYSSYIHADTIFAGENLPAVFEKALLDPENLSMSEMRVMEAQTFSPINRWINLYRMSEAGIVDDTFWETQIDLDATFYLGTPYGRAYWEVSSPLWSSDFLPDAVRQRIEERLYDEKFEPNSNYTKNYYEDIKNTLINN
;
A
#
# COMPACT_ATOMS: atom_id res chain seq x y z
N MET A 1 -32.14 23.11 55.21
CA MET A 1 -31.42 23.98 54.25
C MET A 1 -30.09 23.40 53.74
N ASN A 2 -29.25 22.74 54.56
CA ASN A 2 -27.96 22.20 54.10
C ASN A 2 -28.03 20.95 53.17
N LYS A 3 -29.04 20.07 53.33
CA LYS A 3 -29.16 18.86 52.50
C LYS A 3 -29.55 19.15 51.03
N GLU A 4 -30.44 20.10 50.77
CA GLU A 4 -30.85 20.44 49.40
C GLU A 4 -29.71 21.08 48.58
N ILE A 5 -28.89 21.91 49.22
CA ILE A 5 -27.72 22.51 48.59
C ILE A 5 -26.70 21.42 48.22
N SER A 6 -26.44 20.48 49.14
CA SER A 6 -25.57 19.32 48.89
C SER A 6 -26.03 18.46 47.72
N THR A 7 -27.33 18.13 47.63
CA THR A 7 -27.86 17.31 46.53
C THR A 7 -27.78 18.02 45.19
N ARG A 8 -28.03 19.34 45.15
CA ARG A 8 -27.91 20.16 43.93
C ARG A 8 -26.49 20.20 43.39
N TRP A 9 -25.48 20.33 44.25
CA TRP A 9 -24.07 20.32 43.83
C TRP A 9 -23.60 18.97 43.32
N VAL A 10 -24.07 17.87 43.91
CA VAL A 10 -23.77 16.52 43.42
C VAL A 10 -24.37 16.30 42.02
N ILE A 11 -25.62 16.74 41.80
CA ILE A 11 -26.26 16.66 40.48
C ILE A 11 -25.51 17.51 39.45
N ALA A 12 -25.14 18.75 39.78
CA ALA A 12 -24.39 19.61 38.87
C ALA A 12 -23.01 19.04 38.50
N THR A 13 -22.33 18.42 39.47
CA THR A 13 -21.03 17.76 39.25
C THR A 13 -21.19 16.57 38.31
N ASN A 14 -22.18 15.71 38.54
CA ASN A 14 -22.45 14.55 37.68
C ASN A 14 -22.81 14.97 36.25
N ILE A 15 -23.59 16.05 36.09
CA ILE A 15 -23.89 16.62 34.77
C ILE A 15 -22.62 17.17 34.11
N GLY A 16 -21.78 17.89 34.85
CA GLY A 16 -20.50 18.40 34.34
C GLY A 16 -19.57 17.29 33.86
N VAL A 17 -19.48 16.17 34.60
CA VAL A 17 -18.73 14.98 34.20
C VAL A 17 -19.32 14.35 32.94
N LEU A 18 -20.65 14.20 32.85
CA LEU A 18 -21.31 13.66 31.66
C LEU A 18 -21.08 14.54 30.42
N VAL A 19 -21.23 15.85 30.57
CA VAL A 19 -20.95 16.81 29.49
C VAL A 19 -19.50 16.73 29.07
N GLY A 20 -18.56 16.69 30.02
CA GLY A 20 -17.14 16.52 29.74
C GLY A 20 -16.84 15.24 28.96
N LEU A 21 -17.44 14.11 29.37
CA LEU A 21 -17.27 12.82 28.69
C LEU A 21 -17.83 12.84 27.26
N ILE A 22 -19.02 13.44 27.08
CA ILE A 22 -19.63 13.62 25.75
C ILE A 22 -18.74 14.52 24.87
N SER A 23 -18.23 15.63 25.40
CA SER A 23 -17.32 16.52 24.67
C SER A 23 -16.04 15.83 24.23
N VAL A 24 -15.44 14.97 25.08
CA VAL A 24 -14.27 14.17 24.70
C VAL A 24 -14.61 13.21 23.55
N ILE A 25 -15.78 12.56 23.59
CA ILE A 25 -16.21 11.69 22.49
C ILE A 25 -16.32 12.47 21.16
N PHE A 26 -16.92 13.66 21.18
CA PHE A 26 -17.00 14.51 19.99
C PHE A 26 -15.61 14.93 19.49
N GLN A 27 -14.70 15.32 20.37
CA GLN A 27 -13.32 15.68 20.03
C GLN A 27 -12.59 14.50 19.37
N LEU A 28 -12.70 13.29 19.94
CA LEU A 28 -12.09 12.09 19.36
C LEU A 28 -12.62 11.77 17.95
N ILE A 29 -13.90 12.01 17.69
CA ILE A 29 -14.48 11.82 16.36
C ILE A 29 -13.94 12.86 15.38
N GLU A 30 -13.85 14.11 15.78
CA GLU A 30 -13.30 15.21 14.96
C GLU A 30 -11.80 14.98 14.65
N ASP A 31 -11.01 14.63 15.67
CA ASP A 31 -9.59 14.30 15.53
C ASP A 31 -9.38 13.13 14.56
N ARG A 32 -10.21 12.09 14.66
CA ARG A 32 -10.16 10.95 13.73
C ARG A 32 -10.47 11.37 12.30
N ASN A 33 -11.45 12.25 12.09
CA ASN A 33 -11.80 12.74 10.75
C ASN A 33 -10.69 13.61 10.15
N LEU A 34 -10.07 14.48 10.95
CA LEU A 34 -8.92 15.28 10.51
C LEU A 34 -7.71 14.42 10.20
N LEU A 35 -7.41 13.43 11.04
CA LEU A 35 -6.33 12.47 10.79
C LEU A 35 -6.58 11.68 9.49
N ARG A 36 -7.82 11.22 9.27
CA ARG A 36 -8.24 10.57 8.02
C ARG A 36 -7.98 11.45 6.80
N VAL A 37 -8.39 12.72 6.85
CA VAL A 37 -8.17 13.67 5.74
C VAL A 37 -6.67 13.89 5.51
N SER A 38 -5.90 14.11 6.57
CA SER A 38 -4.44 14.33 6.46
C SER A 38 -3.75 13.13 5.84
N LEU A 39 -3.99 11.92 6.35
CA LEU A 39 -3.33 10.72 5.84
C LEU A 39 -3.78 10.35 4.43
N THR A 40 -5.05 10.59 4.10
CA THR A 40 -5.54 10.42 2.72
C THR A 40 -4.84 11.41 1.77
N ASN A 41 -4.66 12.66 2.20
CA ASN A 41 -3.93 13.66 1.43
C ASN A 41 -2.44 13.33 1.29
N ASP A 42 -1.80 12.89 2.38
CA ASP A 42 -0.40 12.44 2.38
C ASP A 42 -0.21 11.23 1.47
N TYR A 43 -1.19 10.30 1.47
CA TYR A 43 -1.23 9.19 0.53
C TYR A 43 -1.28 9.67 -0.93
N TYR A 44 -2.21 10.55 -1.29
CA TYR A 44 -2.31 11.05 -2.67
C TYR A 44 -1.08 11.85 -3.08
N SER A 45 -0.51 12.63 -2.16
CA SER A 45 0.74 13.34 -2.40
C SER A 45 1.89 12.36 -2.60
N SER A 46 1.97 11.29 -1.80
CA SER A 46 2.98 10.24 -1.97
C SER A 46 2.79 9.49 -3.29
N TYR A 47 1.56 9.22 -3.70
CA TYR A 47 1.21 8.59 -4.98
C TYR A 47 1.71 9.46 -6.14
N ILE A 48 1.35 10.74 -6.15
CA ILE A 48 1.74 11.67 -7.22
C ILE A 48 3.26 11.87 -7.22
N HIS A 49 3.87 11.98 -6.05
CA HIS A 49 5.31 12.17 -5.93
C HIS A 49 6.09 10.94 -6.37
N ALA A 50 5.63 9.73 -5.98
CA ALA A 50 6.12 8.47 -6.49
C ALA A 50 6.07 8.47 -8.02
N ASP A 51 4.88 8.62 -8.62
CA ASP A 51 4.73 8.58 -10.07
C ASP A 51 5.58 9.66 -10.78
N THR A 52 5.74 10.85 -10.18
CA THR A 52 6.58 11.93 -10.73
C THR A 52 8.07 11.61 -10.66
N ILE A 53 8.56 11.09 -9.51
CA ILE A 53 9.95 10.69 -9.36
C ILE A 53 10.26 9.49 -10.26
N PHE A 54 9.36 8.51 -10.30
CA PHE A 54 9.54 7.29 -11.06
C PHE A 54 9.48 7.55 -12.56
N ALA A 55 8.58 8.40 -13.03
CA ALA A 55 8.54 8.82 -14.43
C ALA A 55 9.91 9.32 -14.92
N GLY A 56 10.64 10.07 -14.07
CA GLY A 56 11.94 10.63 -14.41
C GLY A 56 11.94 11.23 -15.83
N GLU A 57 13.11 11.30 -16.47
CA GLU A 57 13.17 11.57 -17.93
C GLU A 57 13.23 10.27 -18.75
N ASN A 58 13.73 9.18 -18.15
CA ASN A 58 14.06 7.95 -18.88
C ASN A 58 13.07 6.79 -18.67
N LEU A 59 12.13 6.84 -17.71
CA LEU A 59 11.23 5.70 -17.48
C LEU A 59 10.45 5.27 -18.72
N PRO A 60 9.91 6.18 -19.57
CA PRO A 60 9.18 5.73 -20.75
C PRO A 60 10.02 4.84 -21.67
N ALA A 61 11.27 5.22 -21.94
CA ALA A 61 12.18 4.44 -22.77
C ALA A 61 12.60 3.11 -22.10
N VAL A 62 12.86 3.14 -20.79
CA VAL A 62 13.21 1.94 -20.02
C VAL A 62 12.04 0.96 -19.92
N PHE A 63 10.83 1.47 -19.71
CA PHE A 63 9.60 0.69 -19.63
C PHE A 63 9.27 0.06 -20.98
N GLU A 64 9.37 0.81 -22.07
CA GLU A 64 9.23 0.29 -23.43
C GLU A 64 10.25 -0.83 -23.70
N LYS A 65 11.51 -0.60 -23.35
CA LYS A 65 12.57 -1.61 -23.50
C LYS A 65 12.30 -2.84 -22.63
N ALA A 66 11.83 -2.69 -21.40
CA ALA A 66 11.47 -3.81 -20.53
C ALA A 66 10.29 -4.64 -21.07
N LEU A 67 9.43 -4.04 -21.91
CA LEU A 67 8.35 -4.75 -22.59
C LEU A 67 8.80 -5.45 -23.87
N LEU A 68 9.63 -4.80 -24.68
CA LEU A 68 10.01 -5.25 -26.02
C LEU A 68 11.30 -6.10 -26.05
N ASP A 69 12.23 -5.80 -25.15
CA ASP A 69 13.58 -6.38 -25.10
C ASP A 69 14.08 -6.47 -23.63
N PRO A 70 13.40 -7.24 -22.76
CA PRO A 70 13.74 -7.34 -21.34
C PRO A 70 15.14 -7.93 -21.09
N GLU A 71 15.70 -8.67 -22.05
CA GLU A 71 16.99 -9.36 -21.91
C GLU A 71 18.18 -8.40 -21.92
N ASN A 72 18.03 -7.26 -22.58
CA ASN A 72 19.11 -6.31 -22.80
C ASN A 72 18.99 -5.06 -21.91
N LEU A 73 18.23 -5.14 -20.81
CA LEU A 73 18.23 -4.09 -19.79
C LEU A 73 19.59 -4.05 -19.08
N SER A 74 20.19 -2.86 -19.06
CA SER A 74 21.35 -2.58 -18.22
C SER A 74 20.98 -2.60 -16.74
N MET A 75 21.97 -2.76 -15.87
CA MET A 75 21.75 -2.78 -14.42
C MET A 75 21.04 -1.52 -13.89
N SER A 76 21.35 -0.35 -14.45
CA SER A 76 20.65 0.90 -14.12
C SER A 76 19.20 0.89 -14.56
N GLU A 77 18.90 0.35 -15.75
CA GLU A 77 17.54 0.25 -16.27
C GLU A 77 16.70 -0.74 -15.44
N MET A 78 17.31 -1.85 -15.01
CA MET A 78 16.67 -2.79 -14.09
C MET A 78 16.34 -2.14 -12.74
N ARG A 79 17.24 -1.33 -12.18
CA ARG A 79 16.92 -0.59 -10.95
C ARG A 79 15.78 0.42 -11.11
N VAL A 80 15.66 1.04 -12.28
CA VAL A 80 14.51 1.91 -12.61
C VAL A 80 13.22 1.10 -12.64
N MET A 81 13.22 -0.06 -13.31
CA MET A 81 12.04 -0.93 -13.37
C MET A 81 11.67 -1.55 -12.01
N GLU A 82 12.66 -1.89 -11.18
CA GLU A 82 12.42 -2.36 -9.82
C GLU A 82 11.77 -1.30 -8.94
N ALA A 83 12.25 -0.05 -9.04
CA ALA A 83 11.63 1.07 -8.33
C ALA A 83 10.16 1.26 -8.76
N GLN A 84 9.90 1.17 -10.07
CA GLN A 84 8.56 1.25 -10.64
C GLN A 84 7.64 0.10 -10.18
N THR A 85 8.16 -1.11 -9.99
CA THR A 85 7.38 -2.30 -9.62
C THR A 85 7.21 -2.46 -8.10
N PHE A 86 8.17 -2.00 -7.30
CA PHE A 86 8.14 -2.09 -5.84
C PHE A 86 7.34 -0.95 -5.18
N SER A 87 7.37 0.24 -5.76
CA SER A 87 6.61 1.40 -5.27
C SER A 87 5.11 1.11 -5.00
N PRO A 88 4.33 0.57 -5.95
CA PRO A 88 2.91 0.30 -5.73
C PRO A 88 2.67 -0.73 -4.60
N ILE A 89 3.59 -1.67 -4.38
CA ILE A 89 3.47 -2.67 -3.30
C ILE A 89 3.50 -1.98 -1.93
N ASN A 90 4.45 -1.07 -1.70
CA ASN A 90 4.50 -0.29 -0.46
C ASN A 90 3.25 0.56 -0.27
N ARG A 91 2.72 1.10 -1.37
CA ARG A 91 1.50 1.87 -1.39
C ARG A 91 0.29 1.04 -0.94
N TRP A 92 0.14 -0.17 -1.46
CA TRP A 92 -0.95 -1.08 -1.07
C TRP A 92 -0.81 -1.56 0.38
N ILE A 93 0.41 -1.87 0.85
CA ILE A 93 0.67 -2.22 2.26
C ILE A 93 0.24 -1.07 3.19
N ASN A 94 0.57 0.17 2.82
CA ASN A 94 0.20 1.33 3.61
C ASN A 94 -1.33 1.51 3.66
N LEU A 95 -2.01 1.41 2.52
CA LEU A 95 -3.47 1.49 2.47
C LEU A 95 -4.16 0.41 3.30
N TYR A 96 -3.67 -0.83 3.24
CA TYR A 96 -4.18 -1.91 4.07
C TYR A 96 -4.04 -1.58 5.55
N ARG A 97 -2.86 -1.12 5.99
CA ARG A 97 -2.63 -0.71 7.39
C ARG A 97 -3.49 0.49 7.81
N MET A 98 -3.77 1.41 6.89
CA MET A 98 -4.70 2.53 7.13
C MET A 98 -6.14 2.03 7.28
N SER A 99 -6.57 1.04 6.50
CA SER A 99 -7.88 0.40 6.64
C SER A 99 -8.00 -0.32 7.98
N GLU A 100 -7.02 -1.13 8.37
CA GLU A 100 -7.00 -1.83 9.67
C GLU A 100 -7.10 -0.86 10.86
N ALA A 101 -6.58 0.36 10.71
CA ALA A 101 -6.68 1.42 11.70
C ALA A 101 -8.00 2.21 11.66
N GLY A 102 -8.94 1.85 10.78
CA GLY A 102 -10.22 2.54 10.55
C GLY A 102 -10.07 3.93 9.92
N ILE A 103 -8.92 4.21 9.31
CA ILE A 103 -8.59 5.51 8.71
C ILE A 103 -9.21 5.61 7.33
N VAL A 104 -9.14 4.57 6.49
CA VAL A 104 -9.84 4.50 5.20
C VAL A 104 -10.91 3.41 5.22
N ASP A 105 -11.73 3.34 4.17
CA ASP A 105 -12.71 2.28 4.00
C ASP A 105 -12.03 0.91 3.82
N ASP A 106 -12.65 -0.13 4.36
CA ASP A 106 -12.06 -1.48 4.42
C ASP A 106 -11.85 -2.13 3.05
N THR A 107 -12.58 -1.67 2.04
CA THR A 107 -12.46 -2.17 0.66
C THR A 107 -11.59 -1.27 -0.22
N PHE A 108 -11.13 -0.14 0.30
CA PHE A 108 -10.41 0.84 -0.49
C PHE A 108 -9.07 0.31 -0.98
N TRP A 109 -8.34 -0.42 -0.12
CA TRP A 109 -7.05 -1.02 -0.49
C TRP A 109 -7.22 -2.11 -1.57
N GLU A 110 -8.27 -2.93 -1.48
CA GLU A 110 -8.60 -3.95 -2.50
C GLU A 110 -8.87 -3.29 -3.85
N THR A 111 -9.70 -2.24 -3.85
CA THR A 111 -10.04 -1.49 -5.06
C THR A 111 -8.80 -0.89 -5.72
N GLN A 112 -7.84 -0.39 -4.93
CA GLN A 112 -6.60 0.13 -5.50
C GLN A 112 -5.80 -0.98 -6.18
N ILE A 113 -5.56 -2.12 -5.51
CA ILE A 113 -4.86 -3.28 -6.08
C ILE A 113 -5.53 -3.75 -7.38
N ASP A 114 -6.87 -3.81 -7.41
CA ASP A 114 -7.60 -4.27 -8.59
C ASP A 114 -7.37 -3.39 -9.82
N LEU A 115 -7.23 -2.09 -9.61
CA LEU A 115 -7.05 -1.09 -10.66
C LEU A 115 -5.62 -1.11 -11.23
N ASP A 116 -4.61 -1.34 -10.39
CA ASP A 116 -3.22 -1.04 -10.74
C ASP A 116 -2.29 -2.26 -10.74
N ALA A 117 -2.62 -3.37 -10.09
CA ALA A 117 -1.72 -4.53 -10.00
C ALA A 117 -1.37 -5.09 -11.38
N THR A 118 -2.33 -5.18 -12.31
CA THR A 118 -2.05 -5.62 -13.68
C THR A 118 -1.13 -4.64 -14.42
N PHE A 119 -1.24 -3.34 -14.17
CA PHE A 119 -0.40 -2.33 -14.84
C PHE A 119 1.06 -2.44 -14.39
N TYR A 120 1.31 -2.51 -13.08
CA TYR A 120 2.67 -2.53 -12.55
C TYR A 120 3.31 -3.93 -12.57
N LEU A 121 2.53 -4.96 -12.25
CA LEU A 121 3.03 -6.34 -12.08
C LEU A 121 2.59 -7.30 -13.18
N GLY A 122 1.71 -6.90 -14.09
CA GLY A 122 1.21 -7.79 -15.15
C GLY A 122 2.17 -7.99 -16.32
N THR A 123 3.20 -7.15 -16.46
CA THR A 123 4.22 -7.27 -17.51
C THR A 123 5.15 -8.48 -17.24
N PRO A 124 5.84 -9.02 -18.26
CA PRO A 124 6.90 -10.00 -18.09
C PRO A 124 7.88 -9.70 -16.95
N TYR A 125 8.35 -8.46 -16.89
CA TYR A 125 9.26 -7.99 -15.86
C TYR A 125 8.61 -7.93 -14.49
N GLY A 126 7.42 -7.33 -14.40
CA GLY A 126 6.69 -7.18 -13.14
C GLY A 126 6.34 -8.53 -12.51
N ARG A 127 5.92 -9.51 -13.31
CA ARG A 127 5.63 -10.87 -12.83
C ARG A 127 6.88 -11.57 -12.32
N ALA A 128 7.96 -11.53 -13.10
CA ALA A 128 9.21 -12.15 -12.70
C ALA A 128 9.75 -11.56 -11.39
N TYR A 129 9.69 -10.23 -11.26
CA TYR A 129 10.03 -9.55 -10.02
C TYR A 129 9.17 -10.02 -8.84
N TRP A 130 7.84 -10.10 -9.04
CA TRP A 130 6.90 -10.57 -8.02
C TRP A 130 7.20 -12.02 -7.59
N GLU A 131 7.31 -12.95 -8.54
CA GLU A 131 7.50 -14.38 -8.26
C GLU A 131 8.80 -14.68 -7.52
N VAL A 132 9.84 -13.90 -7.79
CA VAL A 132 11.14 -14.10 -7.15
C VAL A 132 11.21 -13.41 -5.79
N SER A 133 10.61 -12.23 -5.65
CA SER A 133 10.76 -11.39 -4.46
C SER A 133 9.69 -11.66 -3.40
N SER A 134 8.43 -11.86 -3.80
CA SER A 134 7.31 -12.03 -2.86
C SER A 134 7.46 -13.21 -1.89
N PRO A 135 8.06 -14.36 -2.27
CA PRO A 135 8.29 -15.45 -1.32
C PRO A 135 9.34 -15.12 -0.24
N LEU A 136 10.19 -14.12 -0.48
CA LEU A 136 11.22 -13.68 0.48
C LEU A 136 10.65 -12.73 1.54
N TRP A 137 9.46 -12.18 1.31
CA TRP A 137 8.83 -11.22 2.20
C TRP A 137 8.00 -11.93 3.27
N SER A 138 8.22 -11.57 4.54
CA SER A 138 7.41 -12.06 5.66
C SER A 138 6.02 -11.43 5.66
N SER A 139 5.07 -12.08 6.33
CA SER A 139 3.71 -11.55 6.54
C SER A 139 3.68 -10.22 7.32
N ASP A 140 4.69 -9.97 8.17
CA ASP A 140 4.86 -8.68 8.85
C ASP A 140 5.15 -7.54 7.87
N PHE A 141 5.94 -7.82 6.82
CA PHE A 141 6.26 -6.85 5.79
C PHE A 141 5.11 -6.71 4.79
N LEU A 142 4.74 -7.81 4.13
CA LEU A 142 3.64 -7.90 3.17
C LEU A 142 2.52 -8.74 3.76
N PRO A 143 1.44 -8.11 4.27
CA PRO A 143 0.31 -8.82 4.85
C PRO A 143 -0.29 -9.85 3.90
N ASP A 144 -0.69 -11.00 4.42
CA ASP A 144 -1.17 -12.11 3.61
C ASP A 144 -2.42 -11.75 2.79
N ALA A 145 -3.31 -10.90 3.34
CA ALA A 145 -4.48 -10.40 2.62
C ALA A 145 -4.10 -9.58 1.37
N VAL A 146 -3.07 -8.72 1.50
CA VAL A 146 -2.55 -7.93 0.37
C VAL A 146 -1.91 -8.85 -0.66
N ARG A 147 -1.08 -9.80 -0.21
CA ARG A 147 -0.46 -10.80 -1.09
C ARG A 147 -1.49 -11.59 -1.88
N GLN A 148 -2.48 -12.14 -1.19
CA GLN A 148 -3.55 -12.93 -1.78
C GLN A 148 -4.29 -12.11 -2.85
N ARG A 149 -4.64 -10.85 -2.56
CA ARG A 149 -5.37 -10.01 -3.51
C ARG A 149 -4.55 -9.71 -4.77
N ILE A 150 -3.26 -9.46 -4.62
CA ILE A 150 -2.34 -9.27 -5.76
C ILE A 150 -2.28 -10.53 -6.60
N GLU A 151 -2.10 -11.70 -5.98
CA GLU A 151 -2.03 -12.99 -6.67
C GLU A 151 -3.34 -13.32 -7.41
N GLU A 152 -4.49 -13.11 -6.77
CA GLU A 152 -5.81 -13.22 -7.42
C GLU A 152 -5.90 -12.37 -8.68
N ARG A 153 -5.38 -11.14 -8.64
CA ARG A 153 -5.43 -10.22 -9.78
C ARG A 153 -4.41 -10.56 -10.87
N LEU A 154 -3.24 -11.09 -10.50
CA LEU A 154 -2.18 -11.45 -11.45
C LEU A 154 -2.43 -12.78 -12.16
N TYR A 155 -3.01 -13.75 -11.45
CA TYR A 155 -3.24 -15.11 -11.94
C TYR A 155 -4.70 -15.38 -12.33
N ASP A 156 -5.53 -14.34 -12.44
CA ASP A 156 -6.83 -14.44 -13.12
C ASP A 156 -6.61 -15.01 -14.55
N GLU A 157 -7.24 -16.15 -14.85
CA GLU A 157 -7.05 -17.00 -16.06
C GLU A 157 -7.20 -16.24 -17.39
N LYS A 158 -7.70 -15.00 -17.34
CA LYS A 158 -7.86 -14.11 -18.51
C LYS A 158 -6.58 -13.38 -18.92
N PHE A 159 -5.51 -13.42 -18.12
CA PHE A 159 -4.27 -12.68 -18.37
C PHE A 159 -3.05 -13.62 -18.35
N GLU A 160 -2.79 -14.33 -19.45
CA GLU A 160 -1.52 -15.01 -19.71
C GLU A 160 -0.59 -14.17 -20.62
N PRO A 161 0.34 -13.38 -20.07
CA PRO A 161 1.45 -12.85 -20.82
C PRO A 161 2.61 -13.84 -20.75
N ASN A 162 3.06 -14.19 -21.94
CA ASN A 162 4.09 -15.15 -22.21
C ASN A 162 5.47 -14.52 -21.98
N SER A 163 6.23 -14.95 -20.97
CA SER A 163 7.68 -14.68 -20.90
C SER A 163 8.35 -15.47 -19.77
N ASN A 164 8.78 -16.69 -20.08
CA ASN A 164 9.61 -17.51 -19.19
C ASN A 164 11.04 -16.95 -18.99
N TYR A 165 11.54 -16.08 -19.87
CA TYR A 165 12.91 -15.58 -19.79
C TYR A 165 13.15 -14.68 -18.56
N THR A 166 12.32 -13.66 -18.37
CA THR A 166 12.54 -12.69 -17.29
C THR A 166 12.50 -13.35 -15.91
N LYS A 167 11.67 -14.38 -15.77
CA LYS A 167 11.64 -15.23 -14.58
C LYS A 167 12.98 -15.92 -14.32
N ASN A 168 13.51 -16.63 -15.33
CA ASN A 168 14.78 -17.35 -15.20
C ASN A 168 15.92 -16.43 -14.73
N TYR A 169 16.01 -15.21 -15.27
CA TYR A 169 17.02 -14.24 -14.86
C TYR A 169 16.95 -13.90 -13.36
N TYR A 170 15.75 -13.61 -12.86
CA TYR A 170 15.58 -13.28 -11.44
C TYR A 170 15.82 -14.49 -10.54
N GLU A 171 15.49 -15.70 -11.00
CA GLU A 171 15.83 -16.94 -10.30
C GLU A 171 17.36 -17.10 -10.17
N ASP A 172 18.13 -16.78 -11.21
CA ASP A 172 19.59 -16.80 -11.16
C ASP A 172 20.17 -15.78 -10.15
N ILE A 173 19.62 -14.57 -10.09
CA ILE A 173 20.01 -13.57 -9.08
C ILE A 173 19.71 -14.11 -7.68
N LYS A 174 18.49 -14.60 -7.44
CA LYS A 174 18.07 -15.12 -6.15
C LYS A 174 19.00 -16.25 -5.70
N ASN A 175 19.32 -17.18 -6.58
CA ASN A 175 20.24 -18.27 -6.31
C ASN A 175 21.66 -17.75 -5.99
N THR A 176 22.11 -16.69 -6.64
CA THR A 176 23.41 -16.06 -6.36
C THR A 176 23.45 -15.38 -5.00
N LEU A 177 22.35 -14.74 -4.57
CA LEU A 177 22.26 -14.06 -3.27
C LEU A 177 22.12 -15.03 -2.09
N ILE A 178 21.49 -16.18 -2.27
CA ILE A 178 21.31 -17.20 -1.21
C ILE A 178 22.62 -17.98 -0.93
N ASN A 179 23.50 -18.09 -1.91
CA ASN A 179 24.73 -18.88 -1.83
C ASN A 179 25.99 -18.07 -1.42
N ASN A 180 25.83 -16.80 -1.04
CA ASN A 180 26.87 -15.94 -0.47
C ASN A 180 26.51 -15.56 0.98
#